data_AF-A0A251TXA7-F1
#
_entry.id   AF-A0A251TXA7-F1
#
_cell.length_a   1.000
_cell.length_b   1.000
_cell.length_c   1.000
_cell.angle_alpha   90.00
_cell.angle_beta   90.00
_cell.angle_gamma   90.00
#
_symmetry.space_group_name_H-M   'P 1'
#
loop_
_entity.id
_entity.type
_entity.pdbx_description
1 polymer ?
#
loop_
_entity_poly.entity_id
_entity_poly.type
_entity_poly.pdbx_seq_one_letter_code
_entity_poly.pdbx_strand_id
1 'polypeptide(L)'
;MAAFYPVGTFCINPNSLNSLSINPKSHRPQHIPLKTPLSVNATSSSSSSSTSYNKPQDTSDEAMTIEALRRFIRLNLGNWTGSFHQFDPKGKLLHKIDTRLSAGSYGENDLISLIQTLYIKQCSSSYSASGGDEEAEWAEYKIKETNMFTADKYQQIGFFPQEKAFALRYQTAGMLETVLREGVLGEDDIGEESPKNLKIPSKLPSIVCECCLYSLEKDLRARAFHIMDPKGFVEMLILFLEEKGVGIVTAPFLDDDSKDDASRMTPHLGTWKGHSVTKRSGVYGATESEADTVTSLGFDDNGQLIQNQTSTYKGKKATSNVRWTGSISDNLVTYDGGYQITLLPGGMYMGCPCDVGKHVAETKSFHLEFCWLESPTKRQRLVRTYDVDGLAVSTTYFLETKV
;
A
#
# COMPACT_ATOMS: atom_id res chain seq x y z
N MET A 1 -21.06 20.91 -8.91
CA MET A 1 -21.55 20.17 -7.72
C MET A 1 -22.12 18.85 -8.18
N ALA A 2 -21.31 17.79 -8.15
CA ALA A 2 -21.77 16.42 -8.34
C ALA A 2 -21.27 15.65 -7.09
N ALA A 3 -22.20 15.04 -6.37
CA ALA A 3 -21.92 14.32 -5.14
C ALA A 3 -21.24 12.99 -5.48
N PHE A 4 -19.99 12.83 -5.08
CA PHE A 4 -19.29 11.54 -5.10
C PHE A 4 -19.84 10.66 -3.97
N TYR A 5 -20.43 9.53 -4.33
CA TYR A 5 -20.80 8.47 -3.39
C TYR A 5 -19.55 7.67 -3.02
N PRO A 6 -19.30 7.36 -1.73
CA PRO A 6 -18.20 6.48 -1.34
C PRO A 6 -18.50 5.07 -1.87
N VAL A 7 -17.55 4.53 -2.62
CA VAL A 7 -17.66 3.25 -3.33
C VAL A 7 -17.51 2.11 -2.32
N GLY A 8 -18.65 1.60 -1.86
CA GLY A 8 -18.80 0.31 -1.15
C GLY A 8 -19.91 -0.53 -1.78
N THR A 9 -20.26 -0.30 -3.05
CA THR A 9 -21.41 -0.96 -3.68
C THR A 9 -21.19 -1.10 -5.18
N PHE A 10 -20.68 -2.25 -5.61
CA PHE A 10 -20.86 -2.70 -6.99
C PHE A 10 -21.17 -4.20 -6.97
N CYS A 11 -22.46 -4.52 -6.96
CA CYS A 11 -22.96 -5.85 -7.27
C CYS A 11 -22.93 -6.04 -8.79
N ILE A 12 -22.27 -7.08 -9.26
CA ILE A 12 -22.45 -7.62 -10.61
C ILE A 12 -23.64 -8.59 -10.52
N ASN A 13 -24.69 -8.36 -11.31
CA ASN A 13 -25.66 -9.40 -11.60
C ASN A 13 -25.98 -9.37 -13.11
N PRO A 14 -25.65 -10.42 -13.88
CA PRO A 14 -25.98 -10.51 -15.29
C PRO A 14 -27.31 -11.28 -15.42
N ASN A 15 -28.37 -10.62 -15.87
CA ASN A 15 -29.46 -11.18 -16.70
C ASN A 15 -30.65 -10.21 -16.75
N SER A 16 -30.83 -9.48 -17.87
CA SER A 16 -31.89 -9.79 -18.85
C SER A 16 -32.03 -8.66 -19.89
N LEU A 17 -32.22 -9.13 -21.13
CA LEU A 17 -32.99 -8.53 -22.24
C LEU A 17 -32.38 -7.37 -23.07
N ASN A 18 -31.82 -7.77 -24.21
CA ASN A 18 -32.22 -7.40 -25.58
C ASN A 18 -32.76 -5.98 -25.83
N SER A 19 -32.03 -5.19 -26.61
CA SER A 19 -32.23 -5.09 -28.07
C SER A 19 -31.73 -3.76 -28.68
N LEU A 20 -31.32 -3.88 -29.94
CA LEU A 20 -31.24 -2.89 -31.02
C LEU A 20 -29.98 -2.01 -31.15
N SER A 21 -29.32 -2.29 -32.27
CA SER A 21 -28.29 -1.60 -33.03
C SER A 21 -28.41 -0.07 -33.09
N ILE A 22 -27.27 0.61 -33.20
CA ILE A 22 -26.90 1.42 -34.38
C ILE A 22 -25.38 1.64 -34.35
N ASN A 23 -24.74 1.38 -35.48
CA ASN A 23 -23.32 1.55 -35.77
C ASN A 23 -23.07 3.01 -36.22
N PRO A 24 -22.00 3.69 -35.79
CA PRO A 24 -21.37 4.65 -36.68
C PRO A 24 -19.84 4.53 -36.74
N LYS A 25 -19.43 4.14 -37.95
CA LYS A 25 -18.23 4.50 -38.72
C LYS A 25 -17.12 5.33 -38.05
N SER A 26 -15.93 4.75 -38.19
CA SER A 26 -14.59 5.32 -38.05
C SER A 26 -14.41 6.69 -38.75
N HIS A 27 -13.87 7.64 -38.01
CA HIS A 27 -13.26 8.87 -38.55
C HIS A 27 -11.80 9.00 -38.09
N ARG A 28 -10.94 9.16 -39.09
CA ARG A 28 -9.49 9.39 -39.02
C ARG A 28 -9.21 10.77 -38.37
N PRO A 29 -8.20 10.93 -37.50
CA PRO A 29 -7.83 12.24 -36.99
C PRO A 29 -7.04 13.04 -38.03
N GLN A 30 -7.45 14.29 -38.26
CA GLN A 30 -6.70 15.28 -39.04
C GLN A 30 -5.74 16.06 -38.13
N HIS A 31 -4.50 16.18 -38.59
CA HIS A 31 -3.41 16.98 -38.01
C HIS A 31 -3.78 18.47 -37.89
N ILE A 32 -3.46 19.09 -36.76
CA ILE A 32 -3.42 20.54 -36.58
C ILE A 32 -1.98 20.95 -36.22
N PRO A 33 -1.36 21.97 -36.85
CA PRO A 33 0.05 22.29 -36.64
C PRO A 33 0.30 23.19 -35.43
N LEU A 34 1.42 22.93 -34.76
CA LEU A 34 2.04 23.73 -33.71
C LEU A 34 2.48 25.10 -34.25
N LYS A 35 2.12 26.19 -33.57
CA LYS A 35 2.73 27.52 -33.75
C LYS A 35 3.48 27.94 -32.49
N THR A 36 4.78 28.06 -32.60
CA THR A 36 5.69 28.79 -31.70
C THR A 36 5.49 30.30 -31.84
N PRO A 37 5.75 31.08 -30.77
CA PRO A 37 6.33 32.39 -30.94
C PRO A 37 7.66 32.56 -30.19
N LEU A 38 8.55 33.26 -30.89
CA LEU A 38 9.91 33.61 -30.53
C LEU A 38 9.98 34.68 -29.43
N SER A 39 11.08 34.61 -28.70
CA SER A 39 11.64 35.55 -27.73
C SER A 39 11.79 36.98 -28.28
N VAL A 40 11.46 37.96 -27.43
CA VAL A 40 12.03 39.31 -27.48
C VAL A 40 12.38 39.74 -26.06
N ASN A 41 13.67 40.02 -25.82
CA ASN A 41 14.21 40.63 -24.60
C ASN A 41 14.02 42.15 -24.64
N ALA A 42 13.63 42.76 -23.52
CA ALA A 42 14.00 44.13 -23.15
C ALA A 42 13.91 44.37 -21.63
N THR A 43 14.86 45.17 -21.15
CA THR A 43 15.36 45.39 -19.78
C THR A 43 14.49 46.29 -18.88
N SER A 44 14.43 45.91 -17.59
CA SER A 44 14.41 46.70 -16.32
C SER A 44 13.67 48.05 -16.20
N SER A 45 12.73 48.16 -15.24
CA SER A 45 12.90 48.91 -13.95
C SER A 45 11.57 49.13 -13.19
N SER A 46 11.55 48.68 -11.92
CA SER A 46 10.88 49.21 -10.70
C SER A 46 9.43 49.77 -10.65
N SER A 47 8.76 49.29 -9.59
CA SER A 47 7.81 49.93 -8.66
C SER A 47 6.29 50.00 -8.94
N SER A 48 5.58 49.18 -8.14
CA SER A 48 4.36 49.46 -7.35
C SER A 48 3.05 49.88 -8.05
N SER A 49 2.02 49.03 -7.98
CA SER A 49 0.89 49.27 -7.09
C SER A 49 -0.02 48.04 -7.00
N SER A 50 -0.34 47.69 -5.76
CA SER A 50 -1.21 46.63 -5.28
C SER A 50 -2.66 46.72 -5.74
N THR A 51 -3.27 45.57 -6.07
CA THR A 51 -4.68 45.32 -5.77
C THR A 51 -4.87 43.85 -5.44
N SER A 52 -4.75 43.54 -4.15
CA SER A 52 -4.98 42.21 -3.57
C SER A 52 -6.47 41.93 -3.50
N TYR A 53 -6.96 41.00 -4.32
CA TYR A 53 -8.19 40.28 -4.02
C TYR A 53 -7.86 39.20 -2.98
N ASN A 54 -8.03 39.54 -1.71
CA ASN A 54 -7.95 38.58 -0.60
C ASN A 54 -9.09 37.57 -0.68
N LYS A 55 -8.77 36.33 -1.02
CA LYS A 55 -9.58 35.15 -0.69
C LYS A 55 -9.11 34.64 0.69
N PRO A 56 -9.92 34.68 1.75
CA PRO A 56 -9.48 34.27 3.09
C PRO A 56 -9.62 32.76 3.33
N GLN A 57 -9.33 31.91 2.34
CA GLN A 57 -9.59 30.46 2.44
C GLN A 57 -8.32 29.58 2.36
N ASP A 58 -7.15 30.14 2.02
CA ASP A 58 -5.94 29.33 1.77
C ASP A 58 -5.08 29.05 3.02
N THR A 59 -5.16 29.88 4.08
CA THR A 59 -4.22 29.76 5.22
C THR A 59 -4.54 28.64 6.21
N SER A 60 -5.80 28.22 6.36
CA SER A 60 -6.17 27.13 7.27
C SER A 60 -5.81 25.75 6.73
N ASP A 61 -6.00 25.57 5.42
CA ASP A 61 -5.84 24.28 4.76
C ASP A 61 -4.35 23.96 4.55
N GLU A 62 -3.53 24.98 4.24
CA GLU A 62 -2.08 24.87 4.21
C GLU A 62 -1.52 24.50 5.60
N ALA A 63 -1.98 25.15 6.67
CA ALA A 63 -1.53 24.84 8.03
C ALA A 63 -1.89 23.40 8.45
N MET A 64 -3.10 22.92 8.11
CA MET A 64 -3.50 21.54 8.36
C MET A 64 -2.65 20.53 7.58
N THR A 65 -2.27 20.88 6.35
CA THR A 65 -1.43 20.04 5.49
C THR A 65 -0.01 19.93 6.04
N ILE A 66 0.59 21.03 6.51
CA ILE A 66 1.91 21.03 7.16
C ILE A 66 1.88 20.19 8.44
N GLU A 67 0.84 20.34 9.26
CA GLU A 67 0.70 19.57 10.50
C GLU A 67 0.52 18.07 10.23
N ALA A 68 -0.25 17.70 9.20
CA ALA A 68 -0.39 16.31 8.77
C ALA A 68 0.96 15.71 8.36
N LEU A 69 1.75 16.43 7.56
CA LEU A 69 3.09 15.98 7.19
C LEU A 69 4.02 15.84 8.40
N ARG A 70 4.06 16.83 9.30
CA ARG A 70 4.85 16.76 10.54
C ARG A 70 4.49 15.54 11.38
N ARG A 71 3.20 15.24 11.52
CA ARG A 71 2.73 14.07 12.27
C ARG A 71 3.14 12.77 11.58
N PHE A 72 3.11 12.70 10.26
CA PHE A 72 3.62 11.56 9.49
C PHE A 72 5.13 11.36 9.69
N ILE A 73 5.91 12.44 9.61
CA ILE A 73 7.36 12.40 9.85
C ILE A 73 7.64 11.91 11.26
N ARG A 74 7.02 12.52 12.28
CA ARG A 74 7.19 12.15 13.69
C ARG A 74 6.86 10.67 13.97
N LEU A 75 5.85 10.12 13.29
CA LEU A 75 5.48 8.72 13.40
C LEU A 75 6.57 7.77 12.89
N ASN A 76 7.36 8.21 11.89
CA ASN A 76 8.41 7.41 11.26
C ASN A 76 9.80 7.58 11.88
N LEU A 77 10.07 8.68 12.58
CA LEU A 77 11.39 8.96 13.17
C LEU A 77 11.90 7.83 14.08
N GLY A 78 13.22 7.64 14.09
CA GLY A 78 13.92 6.72 14.98
C GLY A 78 14.64 5.59 14.24
N ASN A 79 15.19 4.67 15.01
CA ASN A 79 15.84 3.47 14.50
C ASN A 79 14.87 2.28 14.62
N TRP A 80 14.71 1.57 13.52
CA TRP A 80 13.84 0.42 13.39
C TRP A 80 14.69 -0.79 13.07
N THR A 81 14.60 -1.83 13.88
CA THR A 81 15.21 -3.12 13.57
C THR A 81 14.14 -4.06 13.08
N GLY A 82 14.36 -4.69 11.93
CA GLY A 82 13.30 -5.38 11.23
C GLY A 82 13.76 -6.58 10.43
N SER A 83 12.78 -7.22 9.83
CA SER A 83 12.95 -8.35 8.91
C SER A 83 12.10 -8.09 7.66
N PHE A 84 12.77 -8.19 6.51
CA PHE A 84 12.16 -8.17 5.20
C PHE A 84 11.76 -9.60 4.83
N HIS A 85 10.52 -9.78 4.37
CA HIS A 85 10.01 -11.05 3.90
C HIS A 85 9.47 -10.88 2.49
N GLN A 86 9.95 -11.72 1.57
CA GLN A 86 9.40 -11.84 0.23
C GLN A 86 8.53 -13.07 0.13
N PHE A 87 7.27 -12.88 -0.28
CA PHE A 87 6.34 -13.95 -0.59
C PHE A 87 6.02 -13.98 -2.08
N ASP A 88 5.78 -15.18 -2.59
CA ASP A 88 5.12 -15.34 -3.89
C ASP A 88 3.62 -14.95 -3.79
N PRO A 89 2.92 -14.84 -4.92
CA PRO A 89 1.49 -14.54 -4.92
C PRO A 89 0.61 -15.55 -4.16
N LYS A 90 1.12 -16.74 -3.86
CA LYS A 90 0.42 -17.81 -3.12
C LYS A 90 0.81 -17.85 -1.64
N GLY A 91 1.60 -16.89 -1.15
CA GLY A 91 1.95 -16.78 0.26
C GLY A 91 3.07 -17.73 0.71
N LYS A 92 3.83 -18.30 -0.23
CA LYS A 92 5.06 -19.04 0.07
C LYS A 92 6.18 -18.05 0.32
N LEU A 93 6.84 -18.17 1.48
CA LEU A 93 8.04 -17.40 1.79
C LEU A 93 9.19 -17.82 0.86
N LEU A 94 9.78 -16.86 0.16
CA LEU A 94 10.93 -17.04 -0.73
C LEU A 94 12.23 -16.66 -0.02
N HIS A 95 12.26 -15.48 0.58
CA HIS A 95 13.44 -14.95 1.25
C HIS A 95 13.06 -14.18 2.51
N LYS A 96 13.92 -14.28 3.53
CA LYS A 96 13.90 -13.47 4.74
C LYS A 96 15.26 -12.80 4.90
N ILE A 97 15.28 -11.48 5.06
CA ILE A 97 16.51 -10.68 5.14
C ILE A 97 16.42 -9.77 6.36
N ASP A 98 17.45 -9.76 7.20
CA ASP A 98 17.51 -8.85 8.34
C ASP A 98 17.78 -7.42 7.84
N THR A 99 17.03 -6.44 8.37
CA THR A 99 17.14 -5.04 7.96
C THR A 99 17.18 -4.11 9.17
N ARG A 100 17.80 -2.96 9.01
CA ARG A 100 17.67 -1.83 9.95
C ARG A 100 17.29 -0.59 9.16
N LEU A 101 16.44 0.26 9.71
CA LEU A 101 16.06 1.51 9.07
C LEU A 101 16.27 2.66 10.05
N SER A 102 17.12 3.62 9.69
CA SER A 102 17.28 4.87 10.42
C SER A 102 16.48 5.97 9.72
N ALA A 103 15.59 6.62 10.47
CA ALA A 103 14.73 7.68 9.96
C ALA A 103 14.94 8.97 10.75
N GLY A 104 15.35 10.02 10.04
CA GLY A 104 15.59 11.37 10.56
C GLY A 104 14.72 12.41 9.85
N SER A 105 14.74 13.65 10.34
CA SER A 105 14.09 14.79 9.69
C SER A 105 15.06 15.92 9.43
N TYR A 106 14.84 16.63 8.33
CA TYR A 106 15.58 17.85 7.98
C TYR A 106 14.59 18.98 7.64
N GLY A 107 15.02 20.23 7.79
CA GLY A 107 14.18 21.40 7.53
C GLY A 107 13.09 21.65 8.57
N GLU A 108 12.37 22.75 8.40
CA GLU A 108 11.29 23.18 9.27
C GLU A 108 10.07 23.62 8.44
N ASN A 109 8.90 23.66 9.08
CA ASN A 109 7.64 24.14 8.46
C ASN A 109 7.29 23.40 7.16
N ASP A 110 7.10 24.14 6.08
CA ASP A 110 6.79 23.67 4.73
C ASP A 110 7.97 22.96 4.04
N LEU A 111 9.19 23.19 4.52
CA LEU A 111 10.43 22.55 4.04
C LEU A 111 10.82 21.32 4.85
N ILE A 112 9.95 20.87 5.79
CA ILE A 112 10.24 19.65 6.56
C ILE A 112 10.26 18.43 5.63
N SER A 113 11.29 17.61 5.80
CA SER A 113 11.47 16.38 5.05
C SER A 113 11.87 15.22 5.97
N LEU A 114 11.50 14.02 5.53
CA LEU A 114 11.87 12.73 6.12
C LEU A 114 12.98 12.14 5.25
N ILE A 115 14.12 11.89 5.89
CA ILE A 115 15.27 11.21 5.31
C ILE A 115 15.41 9.84 5.97
N GLN A 116 15.62 8.80 5.15
CA GLN A 116 15.65 7.43 5.65
C GLN A 116 16.78 6.65 4.97
N THR A 117 17.50 5.91 5.79
CA THR A 117 18.57 5.02 5.34
C THR A 117 18.23 3.60 5.77
N LEU A 118 18.11 2.71 4.78
CA LEU A 118 17.89 1.28 4.97
C LEU A 118 19.24 0.56 4.94
N TYR A 119 19.53 -0.20 5.98
CA TYR A 119 20.67 -1.09 6.08
C TYR A 119 20.20 -2.51 5.86
N ILE A 120 20.86 -3.21 4.94
CA ILE A 120 20.51 -4.56 4.50
C ILE A 120 21.64 -5.49 4.92
N LYS A 121 21.33 -6.51 5.72
CA LYS A 121 22.34 -7.50 6.11
C LYS A 121 22.71 -8.33 4.89
N GLN A 122 23.99 -8.34 4.53
CA GLN A 122 24.46 -9.10 3.38
C GLN A 122 24.59 -10.59 3.72
N CYS A 123 24.43 -11.44 2.70
CA CYS A 123 24.70 -12.85 2.84
C CYS A 123 26.23 -13.07 2.85
N SER A 124 26.76 -13.72 3.89
CA SER A 124 28.19 -14.04 3.95
C SER A 124 28.56 -15.03 2.85
N SER A 125 29.66 -14.77 2.14
CA SER A 125 30.10 -15.61 1.03
C SER A 125 30.29 -17.09 1.45
N SER A 126 30.05 -18.01 0.53
CA SER A 126 30.32 -19.45 0.76
C SER A 126 31.82 -19.78 0.90
N TYR A 127 32.71 -18.80 0.68
CA TYR A 127 34.17 -18.93 0.77
C TYR A 127 34.78 -18.38 2.07
N SER A 128 34.04 -17.64 2.91
CA SER A 128 34.52 -17.18 4.22
C SER A 128 34.39 -18.27 5.29
N ALA A 129 35.09 -19.40 5.07
CA ALA A 129 35.27 -20.47 6.05
C ALA A 129 36.50 -20.23 6.95
N SER A 130 36.75 -19.00 7.37
CA SER A 130 37.69 -18.68 8.46
C SER A 130 36.89 -18.36 9.71
N GLY A 131 36.87 -19.28 10.67
CA GLY A 131 36.09 -19.21 11.92
C GLY A 131 36.56 -18.13 12.91
N GLY A 132 36.49 -16.86 12.52
CA GLY A 132 36.49 -15.70 13.42
C GLY A 132 35.09 -15.08 13.46
N ASP A 133 34.74 -14.43 14.57
CA ASP A 133 33.54 -13.60 14.70
C ASP A 133 33.62 -12.40 13.74
N GLU A 134 33.39 -12.62 12.45
CA GLU A 134 33.29 -11.55 11.45
C GLU A 134 32.02 -10.73 11.75
N GLU A 135 32.19 -9.43 11.99
CA GLU A 135 31.07 -8.50 12.13
C GLU A 135 30.22 -8.58 10.86
N ALA A 136 28.91 -8.80 11.01
CA ALA A 136 28.01 -8.91 9.88
C ALA A 136 28.09 -7.65 9.00
N GLU A 137 28.29 -7.82 7.69
CA GLU A 137 28.33 -6.73 6.73
C GLU A 137 26.92 -6.21 6.41
N TRP A 138 26.81 -4.90 6.28
CA TRP A 138 25.54 -4.20 6.01
C TRP A 138 25.71 -3.26 4.81
N ALA A 139 24.90 -3.49 3.76
CA ALA A 139 24.79 -2.57 2.64
C ALA A 139 23.86 -1.40 3.00
N GLU A 140 24.22 -0.18 2.56
CA GLU A 140 23.42 1.02 2.77
C GLU A 140 22.60 1.37 1.52
N TYR A 141 21.30 1.56 1.69
CA TYR A 141 20.40 2.11 0.68
C TYR A 141 19.72 3.39 1.18
N LYS A 142 19.98 4.51 0.49
CA LYS A 142 19.33 5.79 0.78
C LYS A 142 17.96 5.86 0.11
N ILE A 143 16.90 5.82 0.92
CA ILE A 143 15.53 5.94 0.42
C ILE A 143 15.30 7.37 -0.06
N LYS A 144 14.54 7.51 -1.15
CA LYS A 144 14.15 8.83 -1.68
C LYS A 144 13.49 9.66 -0.59
N GLU A 145 13.95 10.90 -0.47
CA GLU A 145 13.43 11.87 0.49
C GLU A 145 11.91 12.01 0.38
N THR A 146 11.23 12.06 1.52
CA THR A 146 9.79 12.35 1.58
C THR A 146 9.56 13.75 2.15
N ASN A 147 9.05 14.66 1.34
CA ASN A 147 8.67 16.03 1.73
C ASN A 147 7.25 16.35 1.26
N MET A 148 6.79 17.59 1.46
CA MET A 148 5.44 18.02 1.08
C MET A 148 5.09 17.69 -0.38
N PHE A 149 6.03 17.96 -1.29
CA PHE A 149 5.82 17.75 -2.72
C PHE A 149 5.75 16.25 -3.06
N THR A 150 6.69 15.44 -2.58
CA THR A 150 6.71 14.00 -2.90
C THR A 150 5.53 13.27 -2.27
N ALA A 151 5.18 13.59 -1.02
CA ALA A 151 4.08 12.97 -0.29
C ALA A 151 2.74 13.19 -1.01
N ASP A 152 2.51 14.39 -1.53
CA ASP A 152 1.28 14.73 -2.26
C ASP A 152 1.32 14.24 -3.72
N LYS A 153 2.36 14.63 -4.47
CA LYS A 153 2.38 14.46 -5.94
C LYS A 153 2.85 13.09 -6.39
N TYR A 154 3.77 12.45 -5.66
CA TYR A 154 4.36 11.17 -6.09
C TYR A 154 3.82 9.98 -5.31
N GLN A 155 3.67 10.11 -4.00
CA GLN A 155 3.25 9.02 -3.13
C GLN A 155 1.73 8.99 -2.90
N GLN A 156 1.01 10.09 -3.21
CA GLN A 156 -0.43 10.25 -2.97
C GLN A 156 -0.85 9.82 -1.55
N ILE A 157 -0.09 10.20 -0.52
CA ILE A 157 -0.18 9.64 0.84
C ILE A 157 -1.64 9.50 1.35
N GLY A 158 -1.98 8.34 1.92
CA GLY A 158 -3.20 8.18 2.72
C GLY A 158 -2.80 8.04 4.18
N PHE A 159 -2.90 9.10 4.99
CA PHE A 159 -2.38 9.11 6.36
C PHE A 159 -3.48 9.20 7.43
N PHE A 160 -3.35 8.39 8.47
CA PHE A 160 -4.25 8.28 9.61
C PHE A 160 -3.50 8.66 10.89
N PRO A 161 -3.53 9.95 11.28
CA PRO A 161 -2.70 10.44 12.37
C PRO A 161 -3.11 9.93 13.76
N GLN A 162 -4.38 9.55 13.96
CA GLN A 162 -4.90 9.04 15.22
C GLN A 162 -4.71 7.51 15.30
N GLU A 163 -4.98 6.83 14.21
CA GLU A 163 -4.95 5.38 14.08
C GLU A 163 -3.54 4.84 13.82
N LYS A 164 -2.57 5.73 13.57
CA LYS A 164 -1.17 5.40 13.26
C LYS A 164 -1.05 4.43 12.08
N ALA A 165 -1.70 4.74 10.97
CA ALA A 165 -1.63 3.96 9.74
C ALA A 165 -1.34 4.87 8.54
N PHE A 166 -0.70 4.33 7.50
CA PHE A 166 -0.53 5.06 6.26
C PHE A 166 -0.42 4.18 5.03
N ALA A 167 -0.69 4.73 3.85
CA ALA A 167 -0.43 4.09 2.57
C ALA A 167 0.34 5.04 1.63
N LEU A 168 1.31 4.50 0.89
CA LEU A 168 2.16 5.23 -0.06
C LEU A 168 2.24 4.51 -1.40
N ARG A 169 2.32 5.29 -2.47
CA ARG A 169 2.72 4.81 -3.79
C ARG A 169 4.22 4.95 -3.98
N TYR A 170 4.83 3.94 -4.59
CA TYR A 170 6.19 4.02 -5.12
C TYR A 170 6.15 4.04 -6.65
N GLN A 171 7.04 4.82 -7.27
CA GLN A 171 7.16 4.88 -8.72
C GLN A 171 7.83 3.64 -9.32
N THR A 172 8.73 3.02 -8.55
CA THR A 172 9.49 1.83 -8.94
C THR A 172 9.67 0.92 -7.72
N ALA A 173 9.99 -0.35 -7.96
CA ALA A 173 10.35 -1.31 -6.92
C ALA A 173 11.87 -1.35 -6.62
N GLY A 174 12.64 -0.34 -7.05
CA GLY A 174 14.11 -0.38 -7.03
C GLY A 174 14.72 -0.57 -5.64
N MET A 175 14.12 0.04 -4.60
CA MET A 175 14.53 -0.18 -3.22
C MET A 175 14.40 -1.66 -2.82
N LEU A 176 13.30 -2.30 -3.23
CA LEU A 176 12.98 -3.69 -2.92
C LEU A 176 13.87 -4.66 -3.71
N GLU A 177 14.20 -4.31 -4.96
CA GLU A 177 15.22 -5.01 -5.75
C GLU A 177 16.58 -4.97 -5.06
N THR A 178 17.05 -3.80 -4.59
CA THR A 178 18.34 -3.70 -3.89
C THR A 178 18.36 -4.53 -2.62
N VAL A 179 17.28 -4.55 -1.83
CA VAL A 179 17.18 -5.41 -0.64
C VAL A 179 17.40 -6.88 -1.02
N LEU A 180 16.76 -7.36 -2.09
CA LEU A 180 16.90 -8.74 -2.54
C LEU A 180 18.30 -9.06 -3.05
N ARG A 181 18.90 -8.17 -3.84
CA ARG A 181 20.27 -8.36 -4.36
C ARG A 181 21.29 -8.40 -3.24
N GLU A 182 21.33 -7.37 -2.40
CA GLU A 182 22.29 -7.28 -1.30
C GLU A 182 22.06 -8.37 -0.25
N GLY A 183 20.81 -8.65 0.09
CA GLY A 183 20.48 -9.60 1.15
C GLY A 183 20.54 -11.07 0.76
N VAL A 184 20.46 -11.41 -0.54
CA VAL A 184 20.50 -12.81 -1.02
C VAL A 184 21.78 -13.11 -1.78
N LEU A 185 22.23 -12.22 -2.65
CA LEU A 185 23.45 -12.42 -3.45
C LEU A 185 24.67 -11.81 -2.76
N GLY A 186 24.52 -10.63 -2.14
CA GLY A 186 25.63 -9.93 -1.49
C GLY A 186 26.78 -9.69 -2.46
N GLU A 187 28.00 -10.03 -2.05
CA GLU A 187 29.21 -9.89 -2.87
C GLU A 187 29.19 -10.74 -4.15
N ASP A 188 28.38 -11.80 -4.20
CA ASP A 188 28.26 -12.67 -5.37
C ASP A 188 27.36 -12.06 -6.47
N ASP A 189 26.77 -10.87 -6.29
CA ASP A 189 25.99 -10.21 -7.34
C ASP A 189 26.89 -9.70 -8.48
N ILE A 190 26.88 -10.44 -9.59
CA ILE A 190 27.56 -10.08 -10.84
C ILE A 190 26.80 -9.05 -11.69
N GLY A 191 25.69 -8.50 -11.18
CA GLY A 191 24.90 -7.46 -11.86
C GLY A 191 24.04 -8.00 -13.02
N GLU A 192 23.75 -9.30 -13.03
CA GLU A 192 22.86 -9.89 -14.02
C GLU A 192 21.43 -9.30 -13.88
N GLU A 193 20.78 -9.08 -15.03
CA GLU A 193 19.41 -8.56 -15.06
C GLU A 193 18.40 -9.53 -14.41
N SER A 194 18.67 -10.82 -14.44
CA SER A 194 17.79 -11.86 -13.91
C SER A 194 18.61 -13.00 -13.32
N PRO A 195 19.15 -12.82 -12.10
CA PRO A 195 19.96 -13.83 -11.43
C PRO A 195 19.18 -15.14 -11.26
N LYS A 196 19.88 -16.27 -11.41
CA LYS A 196 19.26 -17.59 -11.24
C LYS A 196 18.78 -17.78 -9.80
N ASN A 197 17.59 -18.35 -9.63
CA ASN A 197 16.97 -18.68 -8.33
C ASN A 197 16.64 -17.49 -7.42
N LEU A 198 16.67 -16.25 -7.92
CA LEU A 198 16.22 -15.07 -7.18
C LEU A 198 15.10 -14.37 -7.95
N LYS A 199 13.94 -14.21 -7.30
CA LYS A 199 12.79 -13.52 -7.88
C LYS A 199 12.94 -12.01 -7.64
N ILE A 200 13.38 -11.27 -8.65
CA ILE A 200 13.48 -9.80 -8.63
C ILE A 200 12.16 -9.18 -9.17
N PRO A 201 11.71 -8.02 -8.64
CA PRO A 201 10.56 -7.32 -9.19
C PRO A 201 10.79 -6.82 -10.62
N SER A 202 9.71 -6.67 -11.36
CA SER A 202 9.72 -6.11 -12.70
C SER A 202 10.32 -4.69 -12.70
N LYS A 203 11.12 -4.34 -13.72
CA LYS A 203 11.74 -3.01 -13.86
C LYS A 203 10.72 -1.88 -13.95
N LEU A 204 9.58 -2.14 -14.58
CA LEU A 204 8.48 -1.19 -14.79
C LEU A 204 7.16 -1.78 -14.27
N PRO A 205 7.02 -1.92 -12.94
CA PRO A 205 5.80 -2.46 -12.35
C PRO A 205 4.64 -1.50 -12.60
N SER A 206 3.43 -2.03 -12.80
CA SER A 206 2.25 -1.18 -12.96
C SER A 206 1.85 -0.50 -11.65
N ILE A 207 1.99 -1.21 -10.53
CA ILE A 207 1.68 -0.72 -9.18
C ILE A 207 2.76 -1.18 -8.20
N VAL A 208 3.24 -0.25 -7.37
CA VAL A 208 3.98 -0.53 -6.14
C VAL A 208 3.30 0.24 -5.01
N CYS A 209 2.59 -0.47 -4.15
CA CYS A 209 1.79 0.12 -3.08
C CYS A 209 2.25 -0.38 -1.72
N GLU A 210 2.63 0.54 -0.84
CA GLU A 210 2.90 0.27 0.56
C GLU A 210 1.65 0.56 1.41
N CYS A 211 1.32 -0.35 2.31
CA CYS A 211 0.36 -0.18 3.39
C CYS A 211 1.06 -0.45 4.72
N CYS A 212 1.05 0.51 5.64
CA CYS A 212 1.67 0.42 6.95
C CYS A 212 0.62 0.44 8.06
N LEU A 213 0.67 -0.57 8.93
CA LEU A 213 -0.09 -0.63 10.18
C LEU A 213 0.88 -0.67 11.36
N TYR A 214 0.62 0.13 12.38
CA TYR A 214 1.35 0.08 13.66
C TYR A 214 0.58 -0.81 14.63
N SER A 215 1.31 -1.60 15.42
CA SER A 215 0.69 -2.36 16.50
C SER A 215 0.02 -1.44 17.50
N LEU A 216 -1.09 -1.92 18.07
CA LEU A 216 -1.84 -1.17 19.07
C LEU A 216 -1.18 -1.25 20.45
N GLU A 217 -0.30 -2.22 20.67
CA GLU A 217 0.26 -2.56 21.98
C GLU A 217 1.77 -2.35 22.08
N LYS A 218 2.48 -2.41 20.94
CA LYS A 218 3.94 -2.33 20.87
C LYS A 218 4.38 -1.21 19.92
N ASP A 219 5.61 -0.73 20.08
CA ASP A 219 6.26 0.13 19.08
C ASP A 219 6.78 -0.71 17.90
N LEU A 220 5.87 -1.49 17.32
CA LEU A 220 6.07 -2.41 16.21
C LEU A 220 5.21 -1.94 15.04
N ARG A 221 5.69 -2.11 13.81
CA ARG A 221 4.90 -1.85 12.61
C ARG A 221 5.14 -2.90 11.54
N ALA A 222 4.13 -3.09 10.70
CA ALA A 222 4.17 -3.94 9.53
C ALA A 222 3.96 -3.07 8.28
N ARG A 223 4.93 -3.06 7.37
CA ARG A 223 4.85 -2.35 6.07
C ARG A 223 4.74 -3.37 4.95
N ALA A 224 3.54 -3.50 4.41
CA ALA A 224 3.18 -4.48 3.39
C ALA A 224 3.19 -3.85 2.00
N PHE A 225 3.83 -4.50 1.03
CA PHE A 225 4.02 -4.02 -0.33
C PHE A 225 3.36 -4.95 -1.34
N HIS A 226 2.41 -4.41 -2.09
CA HIS A 226 1.89 -5.06 -3.30
C HIS A 226 2.74 -4.64 -4.50
N ILE A 227 3.25 -5.61 -5.25
CA ILE A 227 3.95 -5.36 -6.51
C ILE A 227 3.22 -6.09 -7.63
N MET A 228 2.75 -5.29 -8.58
CA MET A 228 2.09 -5.78 -9.79
C MET A 228 3.06 -5.70 -10.97
N ASP A 229 3.09 -6.76 -11.79
CA ASP A 229 3.82 -6.78 -13.04
C ASP A 229 3.31 -5.70 -14.02
N PRO A 230 3.98 -5.46 -15.15
CA PRO A 230 3.56 -4.44 -16.12
C PRO A 230 2.16 -4.66 -16.71
N LYS A 231 1.59 -5.87 -16.59
CA LYS A 231 0.25 -6.23 -17.09
C LYS A 231 -0.83 -6.08 -16.02
N GLY A 232 -0.47 -5.93 -14.75
CA GLY A 232 -1.38 -5.77 -13.64
C GLY A 232 -1.68 -7.04 -12.85
N PHE A 233 -0.86 -8.08 -13.00
CA PHE A 233 -0.91 -9.28 -12.16
C PHE A 233 0.03 -9.14 -10.96
N VAL A 234 -0.37 -9.63 -9.79
CA VAL A 234 0.54 -9.67 -8.63
C VAL A 234 1.73 -10.59 -8.94
N GLU A 235 2.94 -10.07 -8.81
CA GLU A 235 4.16 -10.85 -9.04
C GLU A 235 4.88 -11.24 -7.75
N MET A 236 4.73 -10.44 -6.69
CA MET A 236 5.21 -10.75 -5.34
C MET A 236 4.56 -9.84 -4.31
N LEU A 237 4.61 -10.31 -3.06
CA LEU A 237 4.18 -9.57 -1.89
C LEU A 237 5.39 -9.42 -0.96
N ILE A 238 5.60 -8.23 -0.41
CA ILE A 238 6.70 -7.97 0.51
C ILE A 238 6.16 -7.47 1.84
N LEU A 239 6.82 -7.85 2.91
CA LEU A 239 6.49 -7.42 4.26
C LEU A 239 7.75 -7.06 5.04
N PHE A 240 7.84 -5.81 5.49
CA PHE A 240 8.75 -5.43 6.56
C PHE A 240 8.02 -5.53 7.89
N LEU A 241 8.56 -6.30 8.81
CA LEU A 241 8.14 -6.28 10.21
C LEU A 241 9.25 -5.58 11.01
N GLU A 242 8.92 -4.48 11.69
CA GLU A 242 9.92 -3.54 12.22
C GLU A 242 9.56 -3.11 13.64
N GLU A 243 10.48 -3.30 14.57
CA GLU A 243 10.36 -2.83 15.95
C GLU A 243 11.25 -1.61 16.17
N LYS A 244 10.69 -0.57 16.79
CA LYS A 244 11.42 0.64 17.14
C LYS A 244 12.22 0.39 18.41
N GLY A 245 13.51 0.69 18.37
CA GLY A 245 14.36 0.50 19.55
C GLY A 245 15.76 1.05 19.39
N VAL A 246 16.49 1.08 20.51
CA VAL A 246 17.89 1.49 20.59
C VAL A 246 18.71 0.30 21.06
N GLY A 247 19.74 -0.09 20.28
CA GLY A 247 20.64 -1.20 20.61
C GLY A 247 20.37 -2.48 19.81
N ILE A 248 20.87 -3.62 20.31
CA ILE A 248 20.69 -4.94 19.67
C ILE A 248 19.27 -5.42 19.99
N VAL A 249 18.33 -5.10 19.11
CA VAL A 249 16.99 -5.68 19.10
C VAL A 249 17.02 -6.88 18.15
N THR A 250 16.56 -8.05 18.60
CA THR A 250 16.40 -9.20 17.71
C THR A 250 15.34 -8.87 16.67
N ALA A 251 15.64 -9.07 15.39
CA ALA A 251 14.67 -8.80 14.33
C ALA A 251 13.36 -9.55 14.61
N PRO A 252 12.21 -8.86 14.60
CA PRO A 252 10.93 -9.49 14.89
C PRO A 252 10.69 -10.62 13.87
N PHE A 253 10.14 -11.72 14.36
CA PHE A 253 9.96 -12.93 13.58
C PHE A 253 8.47 -13.17 13.32
N LEU A 254 8.14 -13.49 12.08
CA LEU A 254 6.87 -14.11 11.76
C LEU A 254 7.06 -15.61 11.94
N ASP A 255 6.34 -16.20 12.88
CA ASP A 255 6.38 -17.65 13.07
C ASP A 255 6.01 -18.33 11.74
N ASP A 256 6.94 -19.14 11.22
CA ASP A 256 6.63 -20.03 10.11
C ASP A 256 5.72 -21.12 10.67
N ASP A 257 4.56 -21.34 10.06
CA ASP A 257 3.53 -22.30 10.50
C ASP A 257 3.99 -23.76 10.47
N SER A 258 5.30 -24.03 10.36
CA SER A 258 5.86 -25.37 10.30
C SER A 258 5.69 -26.19 11.59
N LYS A 259 4.98 -25.67 12.61
CA LYS A 259 4.70 -26.36 13.87
C LYS A 259 3.22 -26.59 14.16
N ASP A 260 2.30 -25.92 13.45
CA ASP A 260 0.87 -26.14 13.58
C ASP A 260 0.27 -26.27 12.17
N ASP A 261 -0.23 -27.45 11.81
CA ASP A 261 -0.98 -27.76 10.56
C ASP A 261 -2.30 -26.96 10.44
N ALA A 262 -2.50 -25.94 11.28
CA ALA A 262 -3.69 -25.11 11.32
C ALA A 262 -3.70 -24.17 10.10
N SER A 263 -4.79 -24.23 9.32
CA SER A 263 -4.98 -23.33 8.18
C SER A 263 -4.88 -21.86 8.63
N ARG A 264 -4.05 -21.07 7.92
CA ARG A 264 -3.92 -19.61 8.09
C ARG A 264 -5.25 -18.87 7.99
N MET A 265 -6.28 -19.47 7.39
CA MET A 265 -7.62 -18.89 7.30
C MET A 265 -8.35 -18.87 8.65
N THR A 266 -8.10 -19.87 9.50
CA THR A 266 -8.86 -20.14 10.72
C THR A 266 -9.00 -18.90 11.63
N PRO A 267 -7.94 -18.12 11.90
CA PRO A 267 -8.05 -16.93 12.74
C PRO A 267 -9.01 -15.88 12.16
N HIS A 268 -9.13 -15.78 10.83
CA HIS A 268 -9.94 -14.78 10.14
C HIS A 268 -11.43 -15.15 10.03
N LEU A 269 -11.78 -16.44 10.14
CA LEU A 269 -13.18 -16.90 10.10
C LEU A 269 -13.99 -16.32 11.27
N GLY A 270 -15.30 -16.15 11.07
CA GLY A 270 -16.24 -15.64 12.07
C GLY A 270 -16.78 -14.26 11.74
N THR A 271 -17.39 -13.61 12.73
CA THR A 271 -17.97 -12.27 12.58
C THR A 271 -17.09 -11.25 13.27
N TRP A 272 -16.76 -10.19 12.54
CA TRP A 272 -15.98 -9.06 12.99
C TRP A 272 -16.85 -7.81 12.99
N LYS A 273 -16.82 -7.04 14.07
CA LYS A 273 -17.53 -5.76 14.17
C LYS A 273 -16.55 -4.66 14.52
N GLY A 274 -16.74 -3.48 13.95
CA GLY A 274 -15.77 -2.40 14.15
C GLY A 274 -16.21 -1.07 13.56
N HIS A 275 -15.20 -0.23 13.34
CA HIS A 275 -15.37 1.08 12.73
C HIS A 275 -14.36 1.26 11.61
N SER A 276 -14.73 2.06 10.62
CA SER A 276 -13.87 2.46 9.53
C SER A 276 -13.85 3.96 9.33
N VAL A 277 -12.70 4.48 8.91
CA VAL A 277 -12.49 5.88 8.55
C VAL A 277 -11.88 5.92 7.15
N THR A 278 -12.52 6.63 6.24
CA THR A 278 -12.03 6.85 4.87
C THR A 278 -11.50 8.26 4.73
N LYS A 279 -10.26 8.38 4.27
CA LYS A 279 -9.60 9.65 3.97
C LYS A 279 -9.22 9.72 2.50
N ARG A 280 -9.40 10.90 1.90
CA ARG A 280 -8.90 11.19 0.56
C ARG A 280 -7.38 11.08 0.54
N SER A 281 -6.83 10.58 -0.57
CA SER A 281 -5.39 10.58 -0.81
C SER A 281 -4.84 12.00 -0.99
N GLY A 282 -3.60 12.22 -0.55
CA GLY A 282 -2.95 13.53 -0.50
C GLY A 282 -2.70 13.98 0.94
N VAL A 283 -1.77 14.91 1.12
CA VAL A 283 -1.25 15.26 2.46
C VAL A 283 -2.34 15.83 3.37
N TYR A 284 -3.28 16.61 2.81
CA TYR A 284 -4.41 17.15 3.58
C TYR A 284 -5.30 16.04 4.18
N GLY A 285 -5.47 14.92 3.47
CA GLY A 285 -6.12 13.73 4.05
C GLY A 285 -7.54 13.96 4.55
N ALA A 286 -8.36 14.72 3.81
CA ALA A 286 -9.73 15.04 4.19
C ALA A 286 -10.52 13.77 4.55
N THR A 287 -11.18 13.76 5.71
CA THR A 287 -12.09 12.66 6.06
C THR A 287 -13.31 12.72 5.15
N GLU A 288 -13.53 11.67 4.36
CA GLU A 288 -14.66 11.59 3.43
C GLU A 288 -15.87 10.88 4.04
N SER A 289 -15.61 9.85 4.86
CA SER A 289 -16.68 9.13 5.55
C SER A 289 -16.16 8.30 6.72
N GLU A 290 -17.03 8.09 7.69
CA GLU A 290 -16.87 7.11 8.75
C GLU A 290 -18.05 6.13 8.69
N ALA A 291 -17.82 4.87 9.05
CA ALA A 291 -18.88 3.86 9.08
C ALA A 291 -18.65 2.84 10.19
N ASP A 292 -19.75 2.37 10.77
CA ASP A 292 -19.76 1.16 11.59
C ASP A 292 -19.76 -0.05 10.66
N THR A 293 -18.89 -1.02 10.91
CA THR A 293 -18.65 -2.15 10.01
C THR A 293 -18.99 -3.49 10.65
N VAL A 294 -19.52 -4.40 9.84
CA VAL A 294 -19.71 -5.81 10.19
C VAL A 294 -19.20 -6.66 9.04
N THR A 295 -18.19 -7.49 9.30
CA THR A 295 -17.61 -8.41 8.32
C THR A 295 -17.80 -9.85 8.81
N SER A 296 -18.60 -10.66 8.10
CA SER A 296 -18.74 -12.09 8.37
C SER A 296 -17.98 -12.90 7.32
N LEU A 297 -17.14 -13.84 7.74
CA LEU A 297 -16.39 -14.74 6.87
C LEU A 297 -16.63 -16.19 7.34
N GLY A 298 -17.05 -17.07 6.45
CA GLY A 298 -17.36 -18.46 6.79
C GLY A 298 -17.50 -19.35 5.57
N PHE A 299 -17.61 -20.66 5.79
CA PHE A 299 -17.91 -21.63 4.74
C PHE A 299 -19.41 -21.96 4.76
N ASP A 300 -20.01 -22.19 3.58
CA ASP A 300 -21.32 -22.81 3.51
C ASP A 300 -21.24 -24.34 3.63
N ASP A 301 -22.41 -24.98 3.58
CA ASP A 301 -22.56 -26.44 3.64
C ASP A 301 -21.85 -27.17 2.48
N ASN A 302 -21.55 -26.46 1.39
CA ASN A 302 -20.83 -27.00 0.22
C ASN A 302 -19.32 -26.75 0.28
N GLY A 303 -18.81 -26.12 1.34
CA GLY A 303 -17.40 -25.74 1.48
C GLY A 303 -17.00 -24.51 0.66
N GLN A 304 -17.95 -23.74 0.12
CA GLN A 304 -17.68 -22.47 -0.55
C GLN A 304 -17.45 -21.38 0.50
N LEU A 305 -16.42 -20.55 0.30
CA LEU A 305 -16.15 -19.41 1.17
C LEU A 305 -17.14 -18.28 0.87
N ILE A 306 -17.74 -17.73 1.92
CA ILE A 306 -18.65 -16.59 1.86
C ILE A 306 -18.08 -15.48 2.73
N GLN A 307 -17.99 -14.28 2.16
CA GLN A 307 -17.71 -13.05 2.87
C GLN A 307 -18.90 -12.08 2.70
N ASN A 308 -19.41 -11.55 3.81
CA ASN A 308 -20.33 -10.42 3.79
C ASN A 308 -19.70 -9.25 4.52
N GLN A 309 -19.74 -8.06 3.92
CA GLN A 309 -19.30 -6.82 4.54
C GLN A 309 -20.43 -5.81 4.49
N THR A 310 -20.87 -5.38 5.68
CA THR A 310 -21.85 -4.33 5.88
C THR A 310 -21.13 -3.08 6.37
N SER A 311 -21.48 -1.92 5.83
CA SER A 311 -20.98 -0.62 6.30
C SER A 311 -22.14 0.36 6.44
N THR A 312 -22.37 0.84 7.66
CA THR A 312 -23.41 1.82 7.98
C THR A 312 -22.75 3.17 8.21
N TYR A 313 -22.95 4.10 7.27
CA TYR A 313 -22.21 5.35 7.24
C TYR A 313 -22.73 6.37 8.26
N LYS A 314 -21.84 7.01 9.02
CA LYS A 314 -22.21 8.08 9.95
C LYS A 314 -22.62 9.34 9.18
N GLY A 315 -23.67 10.02 9.64
CA GLY A 315 -24.18 11.25 9.03
C GLY A 315 -24.91 11.07 7.69
N LYS A 316 -24.89 9.87 7.10
CA LYS A 316 -25.67 9.51 5.91
C LYS A 316 -26.61 8.37 6.31
N LYS A 317 -27.91 8.46 6.02
CA LYS A 317 -28.83 7.33 6.22
C LYS A 317 -28.63 6.25 5.14
N ALA A 318 -27.39 5.78 4.99
CA ALA A 318 -26.98 4.86 3.95
C ALA A 318 -26.23 3.69 4.57
N THR A 319 -26.61 2.49 4.15
CA THR A 319 -25.94 1.24 4.50
C THR A 319 -25.60 0.51 3.20
N SER A 320 -24.35 0.09 3.04
CA SER A 320 -23.92 -0.78 1.95
C SER A 320 -23.74 -2.20 2.46
N ASN A 321 -24.11 -3.18 1.64
CA ASN A 321 -23.87 -4.59 1.88
C ASN A 321 -23.21 -5.18 0.64
N VAL A 322 -22.06 -5.80 0.84
CA VAL A 322 -21.32 -6.50 -0.22
C VAL A 322 -21.17 -7.94 0.20
N ARG A 323 -21.58 -8.84 -0.70
CA ARG A 323 -21.41 -10.28 -0.53
C ARG A 323 -20.50 -10.81 -1.62
N TRP A 324 -19.48 -11.56 -1.23
CA TRP A 324 -18.59 -12.27 -2.12
C TRP A 324 -18.59 -13.76 -1.80
N THR A 325 -18.49 -14.55 -2.85
CA THR A 325 -18.30 -16.00 -2.81
C THR A 325 -16.98 -16.34 -3.47
N GLY A 326 -16.34 -17.39 -2.99
CA GLY A 326 -15.06 -17.82 -3.52
C GLY A 326 -14.65 -19.20 -3.03
N SER A 327 -13.45 -19.59 -3.42
CA SER A 327 -12.81 -20.83 -2.99
C SER A 327 -11.45 -20.53 -2.38
N ILE A 328 -10.95 -21.48 -1.60
CA ILE A 328 -9.62 -21.43 -1.03
C ILE A 328 -8.80 -22.59 -1.60
N SER A 329 -7.57 -22.30 -2.02
CA SER A 329 -6.57 -23.28 -2.41
C SER A 329 -5.27 -22.92 -1.69
N ASP A 330 -4.82 -23.78 -0.80
CA ASP A 330 -3.69 -23.54 0.10
C ASP A 330 -3.89 -22.22 0.89
N ASN A 331 -3.03 -21.24 0.64
CA ASN A 331 -3.06 -19.92 1.27
C ASN A 331 -3.70 -18.83 0.39
N LEU A 332 -4.32 -19.19 -0.74
CA LEU A 332 -4.91 -18.25 -1.68
C LEU A 332 -6.43 -18.41 -1.72
N VAL A 333 -7.14 -17.34 -1.37
CA VAL A 333 -8.57 -17.20 -1.60
C VAL A 333 -8.79 -16.53 -2.96
N THR A 334 -9.66 -17.10 -3.78
CA THR A 334 -10.09 -16.51 -5.06
C THR A 334 -11.60 -16.31 -5.04
N TYR A 335 -12.04 -15.06 -5.18
CA TYR A 335 -13.46 -14.72 -5.26
C TYR A 335 -13.93 -14.69 -6.72
N ASP A 336 -15.18 -15.06 -6.93
CA ASP A 336 -15.81 -15.13 -8.27
C ASP A 336 -15.81 -13.77 -8.99
N GLY A 337 -15.70 -12.67 -8.23
CA GLY A 337 -15.60 -11.30 -8.73
C GLY A 337 -14.23 -10.87 -9.25
N GLY A 338 -13.23 -11.76 -9.27
CA GLY A 338 -11.87 -11.44 -9.72
C GLY A 338 -11.02 -10.69 -8.68
N TYR A 339 -11.33 -10.89 -7.40
CA TYR A 339 -10.52 -10.44 -6.27
C TYR A 339 -9.88 -11.66 -5.60
N GLN A 340 -8.69 -11.49 -5.04
CA GLN A 340 -7.97 -12.54 -4.35
C GLN A 340 -7.37 -12.05 -3.04
N ILE A 341 -7.25 -12.96 -2.08
CA ILE A 341 -6.59 -12.71 -0.79
C ILE A 341 -5.54 -13.80 -0.57
N THR A 342 -4.29 -13.37 -0.39
CA THR A 342 -3.18 -14.23 -0.02
C THR A 342 -2.97 -14.18 1.48
N LEU A 343 -3.10 -15.34 2.14
CA LEU A 343 -2.91 -15.52 3.58
C LEU A 343 -1.41 -15.67 3.88
N LEU A 344 -0.93 -14.84 4.80
CA LEU A 344 0.47 -14.75 5.19
C LEU A 344 0.64 -15.18 6.66
N PRO A 345 1.86 -15.58 7.08
CA PRO A 345 2.15 -15.84 8.48
C PRO A 345 1.86 -14.64 9.39
N GLY A 346 1.75 -14.88 10.70
CA GLY A 346 1.55 -13.82 11.70
C GLY A 346 0.15 -13.20 11.70
N GLY A 347 -0.87 -13.94 11.23
CA GLY A 347 -2.25 -13.46 11.17
C GLY A 347 -2.44 -12.30 10.19
N MET A 348 -1.67 -12.30 9.11
CA MET A 348 -1.72 -11.28 8.08
C MET A 348 -2.37 -11.80 6.80
N TYR A 349 -2.98 -10.91 6.04
CA TYR A 349 -3.31 -11.21 4.65
C TYR A 349 -3.18 -9.96 3.78
N MET A 350 -3.01 -10.19 2.49
CA MET A 350 -2.93 -9.14 1.47
C MET A 350 -3.93 -9.44 0.36
N GLY A 351 -4.78 -8.46 0.06
CA GLY A 351 -5.88 -8.57 -0.90
C GLY A 351 -5.66 -7.67 -2.11
N CYS A 352 -5.97 -8.17 -3.30
CA CYS A 352 -5.87 -7.41 -4.55
C CYS A 352 -6.73 -8.02 -5.66
N PRO A 353 -6.99 -7.30 -6.76
CA PRO A 353 -7.60 -7.88 -7.95
C PRO A 353 -6.68 -8.93 -8.57
N CYS A 354 -7.26 -9.95 -9.19
CA CYS A 354 -6.49 -10.93 -9.95
C CYS A 354 -5.81 -10.32 -11.19
N ASP A 355 -6.43 -9.31 -11.80
CA ASP A 355 -5.95 -8.63 -13.00
C ASP A 355 -6.36 -7.15 -12.96
N VAL A 356 -5.43 -6.28 -12.57
CA VAL A 356 -5.66 -4.82 -12.54
C VAL A 356 -5.85 -4.27 -13.96
N GLY A 357 -5.16 -4.82 -14.96
CA GLY A 357 -5.29 -4.39 -16.35
C GLY A 357 -6.72 -4.55 -16.86
N LYS A 358 -7.39 -5.64 -16.48
CA LYS A 358 -8.82 -5.86 -16.76
C LYS A 358 -9.72 -4.81 -16.10
N HIS A 359 -9.47 -4.45 -14.85
CA HIS A 359 -10.25 -3.42 -14.16
C HIS A 359 -10.15 -2.06 -14.87
N VAL A 360 -8.94 -1.65 -15.25
CA VAL A 360 -8.70 -0.41 -16.00
C VAL A 360 -9.38 -0.46 -17.37
N ALA A 361 -9.22 -1.57 -18.12
CA ALA A 361 -9.84 -1.75 -19.43
C ALA A 361 -11.38 -1.72 -19.37
N GLU A 362 -11.97 -2.18 -18.27
CA GLU A 362 -13.41 -2.17 -18.02
C GLU A 362 -13.90 -0.90 -17.31
N THR A 363 -13.04 0.11 -17.12
CA THR A 363 -13.36 1.36 -16.42
C THR A 363 -13.92 1.14 -15.02
N LYS A 364 -13.34 0.19 -14.28
CA LYS A 364 -13.74 -0.18 -12.92
C LYS A 364 -12.69 0.27 -11.91
N SER A 365 -13.15 0.92 -10.85
CA SER A 365 -12.35 1.09 -9.64
C SER A 365 -11.95 -0.27 -9.06
N PHE A 366 -10.86 -0.26 -8.30
CA PHE A 366 -10.37 -1.43 -7.57
C PHE A 366 -9.69 -1.01 -6.27
N HIS A 367 -9.31 -1.97 -5.45
CA HIS A 367 -8.61 -1.69 -4.20
C HIS A 367 -7.55 -2.73 -3.91
N LEU A 368 -6.58 -2.34 -3.09
CA LEU A 368 -5.62 -3.23 -2.44
C LEU A 368 -5.89 -3.23 -0.95
N GLU A 369 -5.60 -4.32 -0.27
CA GLU A 369 -5.91 -4.49 1.14
C GLU A 369 -4.74 -5.11 1.89
N PHE A 370 -4.44 -4.58 3.07
CA PHE A 370 -3.56 -5.21 4.02
C PHE A 370 -4.29 -5.38 5.35
N CYS A 371 -4.27 -6.58 5.91
CA CYS A 371 -4.84 -6.89 7.21
C CYS A 371 -3.78 -7.48 8.12
N TRP A 372 -3.86 -7.13 9.40
CA TRP A 372 -3.04 -7.69 10.46
C TRP A 372 -3.89 -7.95 11.72
N LEU A 373 -3.88 -9.19 12.20
CA LEU A 373 -4.43 -9.54 13.51
C LEU A 373 -3.43 -9.14 14.60
N GLU A 374 -3.83 -8.22 15.47
CA GLU A 374 -3.08 -7.90 16.69
C GLU A 374 -3.24 -9.02 17.72
N SER A 375 -4.42 -9.63 17.77
CA SER A 375 -4.75 -10.76 18.62
C SER A 375 -5.81 -11.64 17.94
N PRO A 376 -6.10 -12.85 18.45
CA PRO A 376 -7.15 -13.71 17.89
C PRO A 376 -8.54 -13.06 17.81
N THR A 377 -8.78 -11.99 18.56
CA THR A 377 -10.06 -11.27 18.64
C THR A 377 -10.01 -9.83 18.16
N LYS A 378 -8.85 -9.33 17.69
CA LYS A 378 -8.70 -7.93 17.28
C LYS A 378 -7.81 -7.81 16.05
N ARG A 379 -8.28 -7.06 15.05
CA ARG A 379 -7.53 -6.85 13.80
C ARG A 379 -7.64 -5.42 13.30
N GLN A 380 -6.64 -5.05 12.52
CA GLN A 380 -6.60 -3.82 11.75
C GLN A 380 -6.61 -4.15 10.25
N ARG A 381 -7.28 -3.34 9.44
CA ARG A 381 -7.20 -3.42 7.97
C ARG A 381 -6.92 -2.04 7.39
N LEU A 382 -6.17 -2.00 6.31
CA LEU A 382 -5.93 -0.81 5.51
C LEU A 382 -6.24 -1.11 4.05
N VAL A 383 -7.23 -0.42 3.52
CA VAL A 383 -7.70 -0.58 2.13
C VAL A 383 -7.31 0.66 1.34
N ARG A 384 -6.57 0.47 0.25
CA ARG A 384 -6.15 1.52 -0.67
C ARG A 384 -7.00 1.46 -1.93
N THR A 385 -7.76 2.51 -2.20
CA THR A 385 -8.73 2.54 -3.31
C THR A 385 -8.16 3.30 -4.50
N TYR A 386 -8.35 2.72 -5.69
CA TYR A 386 -7.93 3.24 -6.97
C TYR A 386 -9.12 3.57 -7.84
N ASP A 387 -9.03 4.65 -8.61
CA ASP A 387 -9.99 4.96 -9.66
C ASP A 387 -9.77 4.10 -10.91
N VAL A 388 -10.51 4.43 -11.97
CA VAL A 388 -10.52 3.71 -13.24
C VAL A 388 -9.21 3.85 -14.02
N ASP A 389 -8.40 4.86 -13.69
CA ASP A 389 -7.10 5.14 -14.33
C ASP A 389 -5.92 4.59 -13.50
N GLY A 390 -6.21 3.92 -12.38
CA GLY A 390 -5.18 3.39 -11.48
C GLY A 390 -4.53 4.46 -10.60
N LEU A 391 -5.19 5.60 -10.39
CA LEU A 391 -4.75 6.60 -9.41
C LEU A 391 -5.38 6.32 -8.05
N ALA A 392 -4.57 6.39 -6.99
CA ALA A 392 -5.06 6.20 -5.64
C ALA A 392 -5.90 7.41 -5.19
N VAL A 393 -7.18 7.21 -4.94
CA VAL A 393 -8.13 8.29 -4.60
C VAL A 393 -8.43 8.38 -3.11
N SER A 394 -8.38 7.26 -2.40
CA SER A 394 -8.60 7.24 -0.95
C SER A 394 -7.91 6.06 -0.27
N THR A 395 -7.85 6.13 1.05
CA THR A 395 -7.51 5.02 1.92
C THR A 395 -8.59 4.88 2.98
N THR A 396 -8.91 3.66 3.37
CA THR A 396 -9.84 3.34 4.45
C THR A 396 -9.14 2.50 5.50
N TYR A 397 -9.08 3.00 6.72
CA TYR A 397 -8.61 2.25 7.89
C TYR A 397 -9.80 1.56 8.57
N PHE A 398 -9.59 0.34 9.04
CA PHE A 398 -10.56 -0.42 9.84
C PHE A 398 -9.92 -0.88 11.15
N LEU A 399 -10.69 -0.80 12.23
CA LEU A 399 -10.39 -1.44 13.50
C LEU A 399 -11.59 -2.31 13.90
N GLU A 400 -11.37 -3.63 13.97
CA GLU A 400 -12.43 -4.61 14.16
C GLU A 400 -12.11 -5.58 15.31
N THR A 401 -13.15 -5.99 16.03
CA THR A 401 -13.13 -7.03 17.05
C THR A 401 -14.00 -8.21 16.67
N LYS A 402 -13.53 -9.42 16.93
CA LYS A 402 -14.26 -10.67 16.71
C LYS A 402 -15.38 -10.81 17.74
N VAL A 403 -16.55 -11.27 17.29
CA VAL A 403 -17.77 -11.46 18.10
C VAL A 403 -17.94 -12.91 18.51
#